data_AF-A0A964ND95-F1
#
_entry.id   AF-A0A964ND95-F1
#
_cell.length_a   1.000
_cell.length_b   1.000
_cell.length_c   1.000
_cell.angle_alpha   90.00
_cell.angle_beta   90.00
_cell.angle_gamma   90.00
#
_symmetry.space_group_name_H-M   'P 1'
#
loop_
_entity.id
_entity.type
_entity.pdbx_description
1 polymer ?
#
loop_
_entity_poly.entity_id
_entity_poly.type
_entity_poly.pdbx_seq_one_letter_code
_entity_poly.pdbx_strand_id
1 'polypeptide(L)'
;MGLKKKLNNMNQKIFIKTFGCQMNEYDSNRIYDSVKKIGYQKTDNYEEANCYLLNTCHIRDKAKEKVYHEIGRLKKVFRSKQKPLVIVVGCVAQAENHEMLKREPYIDLIIGPQAYHKINNTILAYNQDKKKLEETEFDAIAKFEYLSKIKNNNSKVSSFLTIQEGCDKFCHFCVVPFTRGPEYSRPYKQVIDEAKSLADNGVKEIILLGQNVNAYNNDGFKLSNLIKEIQKINEIKRIRYTTSHPKDMSDDLIEVYKYSKKLMPLVHLPVQSGSDKILDSMNRNHNIKEYLDIFYKLKKINSNIEFSSDFIVAYPGEEEKDFKNTLELIDNIKFIHSYSFIFSPRPGTVASKLKLIDKAISMKRLERIQNKLFDNQIIKNKLLENKTINVLVENQKADKTGFFGRSEYMTPVIFNGTEQDIGKIVSVKIIKSNQNTLFGEAVMSVNQKVA
;
A
#
# COMPACT_ATOMS: atom_id res chain seq x y z
N MET A 1 43.56 1.71 4.29
CA MET A 1 43.87 0.38 3.72
C MET A 1 43.88 -0.62 4.88
N GLY A 2 42.82 -1.40 5.08
CA GLY A 2 42.77 -2.30 6.25
C GLY A 2 41.38 -2.58 6.82
N LEU A 3 40.37 -2.85 5.99
CA LEU A 3 39.05 -3.36 6.42
C LEU A 3 38.46 -4.35 5.40
N LYS A 4 39.32 -5.07 4.68
CA LYS A 4 38.95 -6.25 3.86
C LYS A 4 39.26 -7.52 4.64
N LYS A 5 38.64 -7.72 5.81
CA LYS A 5 38.50 -9.08 6.35
C LYS A 5 37.26 -9.69 5.72
N LYS A 6 37.51 -10.50 4.69
CA LYS A 6 36.54 -11.28 3.91
C LYS A 6 35.52 -11.97 4.84
N LEU A 7 34.29 -11.47 4.87
CA LEU A 7 33.11 -12.32 5.09
C LEU A 7 32.92 -13.13 3.80
N ASN A 8 33.67 -14.22 3.71
CA ASN A 8 33.73 -15.12 2.56
C ASN A 8 32.53 -16.09 2.56
N ASN A 9 31.31 -15.62 2.85
CA ASN A 9 30.10 -16.41 2.68
C ASN A 9 29.32 -15.85 1.49
N MET A 10 29.71 -16.27 0.28
CA MET A 10 29.08 -15.93 -1.01
C MET A 10 27.62 -16.43 -1.14
N ASN A 11 26.98 -16.85 -0.06
CA ASN A 11 25.65 -17.49 -0.08
C ASN A 11 24.78 -17.12 1.12
N GLN A 12 24.93 -15.92 1.71
CA GLN A 12 24.03 -15.51 2.78
C GLN A 12 22.63 -15.25 2.22
N LYS A 13 21.63 -15.97 2.72
CA LYS A 13 20.24 -15.84 2.28
C LYS A 13 19.44 -14.99 3.27
N ILE A 14 18.65 -14.06 2.76
CA ILE A 14 17.67 -13.28 3.54
C ILE A 14 16.25 -13.62 3.10
N PHE A 15 15.42 -13.95 4.08
CA PHE A 15 13.99 -14.11 3.92
C PHE A 15 13.29 -12.91 4.57
N ILE A 16 12.49 -12.18 3.79
CA ILE A 16 11.64 -11.10 4.31
C ILE A 16 10.19 -11.57 4.30
N LYS A 17 9.60 -11.65 5.49
CA LYS A 17 8.16 -11.80 5.64
C LYS A 17 7.51 -10.43 5.81
N THR A 18 6.78 -10.02 4.78
CA THR A 18 6.06 -8.75 4.77
C THR A 18 4.66 -8.93 5.33
N PHE A 19 4.32 -8.13 6.33
CA PHE A 19 2.97 -7.98 6.86
C PHE A 19 2.49 -6.55 6.61
N GLY A 20 1.25 -6.42 6.16
CA GLY A 20 0.55 -5.13 6.19
C GLY A 20 0.15 -4.60 4.84
N CYS A 21 0.68 -3.42 4.49
CA CYS A 21 0.20 -2.60 3.39
C CYS A 21 1.21 -2.52 2.23
N GLN A 22 0.79 -1.83 1.17
CA GLN A 22 1.55 -1.59 -0.05
C GLN A 22 2.90 -0.91 0.23
N MET A 23 2.98 -0.05 1.26
CA MET A 23 4.25 0.55 1.66
C MET A 23 5.21 -0.45 2.30
N ASN A 24 4.70 -1.42 3.09
CA ASN A 24 5.56 -2.50 3.58
C ASN A 24 6.09 -3.38 2.43
N GLU A 25 5.31 -3.59 1.37
CA GLU A 25 5.82 -4.26 0.16
C GLU A 25 6.92 -3.46 -0.53
N TYR A 26 6.72 -2.15 -0.72
CA TYR A 26 7.76 -1.26 -1.25
C TYR A 26 9.02 -1.30 -0.38
N ASP A 27 8.88 -1.09 0.93
CA ASP A 27 9.99 -1.10 1.90
C ASP A 27 10.75 -2.44 1.86
N SER A 28 10.04 -3.57 1.75
CA SER A 28 10.67 -4.90 1.63
C SER A 28 11.50 -5.04 0.35
N ASN A 29 10.98 -4.56 -0.79
CA ASN A 29 11.73 -4.57 -2.06
C ASN A 29 12.98 -3.68 -1.97
N ARG A 30 12.88 -2.49 -1.36
CA ARG A 30 14.02 -1.59 -1.17
C ARG A 30 15.05 -2.18 -0.20
N ILE A 31 14.61 -2.88 0.83
CA ILE A 31 15.50 -3.62 1.74
C ILE A 31 16.25 -4.72 0.97
N TYR A 32 15.55 -5.52 0.14
CA TYR A 32 16.21 -6.53 -0.70
C TYR A 32 17.28 -5.91 -1.61
N ASP A 33 17.00 -4.76 -2.23
CA ASP A 33 17.98 -4.07 -3.06
C ASP A 33 19.17 -3.52 -2.26
N SER A 34 18.94 -3.06 -1.03
CA SER A 34 20.00 -2.55 -0.14
C SER A 34 20.95 -3.65 0.32
N VAL A 35 20.42 -4.77 0.83
CA VAL A 35 21.23 -5.83 1.47
C VAL A 35 22.07 -6.64 0.47
N LYS A 36 21.77 -6.56 -0.84
CA LYS A 36 22.65 -7.09 -1.90
C LYS A 36 24.07 -6.53 -1.81
N LYS A 37 24.23 -5.25 -1.39
CA LYS A 37 25.55 -4.59 -1.24
C LYS A 37 26.44 -5.26 -0.19
N ILE A 38 25.85 -5.96 0.78
CA ILE A 38 26.58 -6.70 1.82
C ILE A 38 26.51 -8.23 1.62
N GLY A 39 26.17 -8.68 0.40
CA GLY A 39 26.27 -10.09 0.00
C GLY A 39 25.03 -10.96 0.29
N TYR A 40 23.93 -10.38 0.77
CA TYR A 40 22.69 -11.14 0.97
C TYR A 40 21.93 -11.34 -0.35
N GLN A 41 21.47 -12.57 -0.57
CA GLN A 41 20.58 -12.94 -1.66
C GLN A 41 19.18 -13.22 -1.12
N LYS A 42 18.16 -12.80 -1.87
CA LYS A 42 16.76 -13.13 -1.54
C LYS A 42 16.55 -14.65 -1.59
N THR A 43 15.85 -15.19 -0.60
CA THR A 43 15.27 -16.55 -0.65
C THR A 43 13.77 -16.47 -0.38
N ASP A 44 13.00 -17.34 -1.05
CA ASP A 44 11.58 -17.58 -0.71
C ASP A 44 11.43 -18.82 0.20
N ASN A 45 12.49 -19.63 0.36
CA ASN A 45 12.56 -20.69 1.37
C ASN A 45 13.12 -20.11 2.68
N TYR A 46 12.23 -19.95 3.65
CA TYR A 46 12.57 -19.37 4.94
C TYR A 46 13.42 -20.28 5.83
N GLU A 47 13.46 -21.58 5.57
CA GLU A 47 14.26 -22.54 6.32
C GLU A 47 15.77 -22.46 6.02
N GLU A 48 16.12 -21.89 4.87
CA GLU A 48 17.50 -21.71 4.40
C GLU A 48 18.03 -20.30 4.72
N ALA A 49 17.23 -19.46 5.37
CA ALA A 49 17.58 -18.09 5.64
C ALA A 49 18.69 -18.01 6.70
N ASN A 50 19.72 -17.20 6.44
CA ASN A 50 20.70 -16.77 7.45
C ASN A 50 20.25 -15.48 8.16
N CYS A 51 19.36 -14.72 7.51
CA CYS A 51 18.69 -13.55 8.07
C CYS A 51 17.18 -13.68 7.83
N TYR A 52 16.39 -13.63 8.90
CA TYR A 52 14.94 -13.64 8.87
C TYR A 52 14.43 -12.26 9.29
N LEU A 53 13.82 -11.54 8.35
CA LEU A 53 13.35 -10.18 8.57
C LEU A 53 11.81 -10.14 8.53
N LEU A 54 11.21 -9.57 9.56
CA LEU A 54 9.78 -9.34 9.68
C LEU A 54 9.52 -7.86 9.36
N ASN A 55 8.90 -7.54 8.21
CA ASN A 55 8.47 -6.18 7.91
C ASN A 55 7.01 -6.01 8.32
N THR A 56 6.76 -5.15 9.30
CA THR A 56 5.53 -5.16 10.10
C THR A 56 4.70 -3.89 9.94
N CYS A 57 3.40 -4.02 10.15
CA CYS A 57 2.43 -2.95 10.04
C CYS A 57 1.60 -2.85 11.32
N HIS A 58 1.34 -1.64 11.81
CA HIS A 58 0.70 -1.39 13.10
C HIS A 58 -0.78 -0.94 12.97
N ILE A 59 -1.31 -0.87 11.74
CA ILE A 59 -2.65 -0.30 11.48
C ILE A 59 -3.79 -1.30 11.72
N ARG A 60 -3.50 -2.61 11.77
CA ARG A 60 -4.50 -3.67 11.95
C ARG A 60 -4.50 -4.21 13.37
N ASP A 61 -5.64 -4.74 13.80
CA ASP A 61 -5.75 -5.39 15.09
C ASP A 61 -4.80 -6.57 15.21
N LYS A 62 -4.31 -6.74 16.43
CA LYS A 62 -3.38 -7.80 16.81
C LYS A 62 -2.08 -7.80 15.99
N ALA A 63 -1.64 -6.64 15.51
CA ALA A 63 -0.42 -6.49 14.72
C ALA A 63 0.81 -7.02 15.46
N LYS A 64 0.94 -6.66 16.74
CA LYS A 64 2.02 -7.08 17.63
C LYS A 64 2.03 -8.60 17.86
N GLU A 65 0.87 -9.18 18.12
CA GLU A 65 0.70 -10.61 18.38
C GLU A 65 1.08 -11.46 17.17
N LYS A 66 0.82 -10.98 15.95
CA LYS A 66 1.26 -11.65 14.72
C LYS A 66 2.77 -11.76 14.62
N VAL A 67 3.51 -10.72 15.06
CA VAL A 67 4.98 -10.75 15.10
C VAL A 67 5.46 -11.83 16.07
N TYR A 68 4.96 -11.83 17.30
CA TYR A 68 5.37 -12.82 18.31
C TYR A 68 4.98 -14.25 17.93
N HIS A 69 3.80 -14.43 17.33
CA HIS A 69 3.37 -15.73 16.84
C HIS A 69 4.30 -16.24 15.71
N GLU A 70 4.73 -15.35 14.82
CA GLU A 70 5.69 -15.69 13.76
C GLU A 70 7.06 -16.05 14.32
N ILE A 71 7.55 -15.30 15.32
CA ILE A 71 8.79 -15.63 16.03
C ILE A 71 8.68 -17.00 16.73
N GLY A 72 7.53 -17.31 17.33
CA GLY A 72 7.25 -18.62 17.91
C GLY A 72 7.34 -19.76 16.89
N ARG A 73 6.85 -19.55 15.66
CA ARG A 73 7.01 -20.51 14.56
C ARG A 73 8.47 -20.64 14.13
N LEU A 74 9.17 -19.51 14.01
CA LEU A 74 10.58 -19.47 13.64
C LEU A 74 11.45 -20.26 14.62
N LYS A 75 11.23 -20.09 15.93
CA LYS A 75 11.91 -20.85 17.00
C LYS A 75 11.73 -22.36 16.84
N LYS A 76 10.53 -22.81 16.45
CA LYS A 76 10.27 -24.25 16.23
C LYS A 76 11.05 -24.79 15.04
N VAL A 77 11.04 -24.07 13.93
CA VAL A 77 11.73 -24.46 12.69
C VAL A 77 13.25 -24.52 12.87
N PHE A 78 13.82 -23.55 13.60
CA PHE A 78 15.26 -23.45 13.81
C PHE A 78 15.74 -24.09 15.12
N ARG A 79 14.92 -24.89 15.81
CA ARG A 79 15.28 -25.53 17.08
C ARG A 79 16.52 -26.43 16.98
N SER A 80 16.67 -27.10 15.84
CA SER A 80 17.80 -28.00 15.54
C SER A 80 18.68 -27.49 14.40
N LYS A 81 18.60 -26.19 14.10
CA LYS A 81 19.36 -25.52 13.03
C LYS A 81 20.10 -24.32 13.62
N GLN A 82 21.05 -23.77 12.89
CA GLN A 82 21.68 -22.51 13.28
C GLN A 82 20.63 -21.39 13.28
N LYS A 83 20.46 -20.70 14.41
CA LYS A 83 19.57 -19.53 14.53
C LYS A 83 19.94 -18.49 13.45
N PRO A 84 18.98 -18.01 12.63
CA PRO A 84 19.20 -16.90 11.73
C PRO A 84 19.24 -15.58 12.50
N LEU A 85 19.88 -14.56 11.94
CA LEU A 85 19.73 -13.19 12.40
C LEU A 85 18.25 -12.78 12.31
N VAL A 86 17.62 -12.38 13.41
CA VAL A 86 16.21 -12.00 13.42
C VAL A 86 16.05 -10.49 13.52
N ILE A 87 15.52 -9.89 12.46
CA ILE A 87 15.31 -8.45 12.35
C ILE A 87 13.80 -8.17 12.31
N VAL A 88 13.33 -7.22 13.12
CA VAL A 88 11.97 -6.69 13.00
C VAL A 88 12.06 -5.27 12.48
N VAL A 89 11.36 -4.99 11.38
CA VAL A 89 11.28 -3.65 10.80
C VAL A 89 9.83 -3.17 10.66
N GLY A 90 9.65 -1.88 10.42
CA GLY A 90 8.35 -1.29 10.08
C GLY A 90 7.60 -0.70 11.27
N CYS A 91 6.30 -0.50 11.14
CA CYS A 91 5.54 0.32 12.09
C CYS A 91 5.39 -0.32 13.47
N VAL A 92 5.37 -1.66 13.60
CA VAL A 92 5.34 -2.29 14.93
C VAL A 92 6.68 -2.13 15.61
N ALA A 93 7.78 -2.29 14.86
CA ALA A 93 9.13 -2.00 15.35
C ALA A 93 9.23 -0.57 15.90
N GLN A 94 8.67 0.41 15.21
CA GLN A 94 8.65 1.82 15.64
C GLN A 94 7.72 2.13 16.83
N ALA A 95 6.64 1.36 16.99
CA ALA A 95 5.67 1.60 18.05
C ALA A 95 6.12 0.98 19.38
N GLU A 96 6.77 -0.18 19.31
CA GLU A 96 7.15 -0.98 20.48
C GLU A 96 8.63 -0.86 20.82
N ASN A 97 9.49 -0.50 19.85
CA ASN A 97 10.88 -0.11 20.07
C ASN A 97 11.63 -1.12 20.97
N HIS A 98 12.41 -0.61 21.91
CA HIS A 98 13.19 -1.37 22.88
C HIS A 98 12.39 -2.41 23.67
N GLU A 99 11.09 -2.17 23.92
CA GLU A 99 10.26 -3.10 24.70
C GLU A 99 10.07 -4.44 23.99
N MET A 100 10.16 -4.49 22.65
CA MET A 100 10.15 -5.76 21.93
C MET A 100 11.40 -6.61 22.24
N LEU A 101 12.58 -6.00 22.35
CA LEU A 101 13.82 -6.72 22.67
C LEU A 101 13.78 -7.32 24.07
N LYS A 102 13.19 -6.59 25.03
CA LYS A 102 12.97 -7.08 26.40
C LYS A 102 11.98 -8.24 26.42
N ARG A 103 10.86 -8.12 25.71
CA ARG A 103 9.79 -9.12 25.70
C ARG A 103 10.14 -10.38 24.92
N GLU A 104 10.87 -10.26 23.82
CA GLU A 104 11.22 -11.38 22.96
C GLU A 104 12.73 -11.38 22.62
N PRO A 105 13.55 -12.04 23.48
CA PRO A 105 15.00 -12.08 23.31
C PRO A 105 15.47 -12.79 22.03
N TYR A 106 14.60 -13.47 21.28
CA TYR A 106 14.97 -14.06 20.00
C TYR A 106 15.17 -12.99 18.90
N ILE A 107 14.61 -11.79 19.07
CA ILE A 107 14.86 -10.64 18.19
C ILE A 107 16.26 -10.10 18.45
N ASP A 108 17.00 -9.87 17.37
CA ASP A 108 18.38 -9.37 17.40
C ASP A 108 18.43 -7.87 17.08
N LEU A 109 17.64 -7.42 16.10
CA LEU A 109 17.67 -6.04 15.60
C LEU A 109 16.25 -5.49 15.41
N ILE A 110 16.07 -4.20 15.70
CA ILE A 110 14.83 -3.45 15.48
C ILE A 110 15.11 -2.22 14.64
N ILE A 111 14.33 -2.01 13.57
CA ILE A 111 14.53 -0.87 12.67
C ILE A 111 13.18 -0.23 12.27
N GLY A 112 13.03 1.06 12.55
CA GLY A 112 11.87 1.85 12.17
C GLY A 112 11.70 1.99 10.65
N PRO A 113 10.50 2.34 10.16
CA PRO A 113 10.23 2.43 8.72
C PRO A 113 10.99 3.56 8.03
N GLN A 114 11.42 4.61 8.74
CA GLN A 114 12.28 5.66 8.17
C GLN A 114 13.80 5.38 8.38
N ALA A 115 14.16 4.33 9.11
CA ALA A 115 15.56 4.06 9.47
C ALA A 115 16.19 2.90 8.68
N TYR A 116 15.44 2.19 7.82
CA TYR A 116 15.97 0.99 7.14
C TYR A 116 17.11 1.23 6.14
N HIS A 117 17.44 2.48 5.82
CA HIS A 117 18.67 2.81 5.11
C HIS A 117 19.94 2.41 5.90
N LYS A 118 19.84 2.37 7.24
CA LYS A 118 20.93 1.95 8.14
C LYS A 118 21.10 0.42 8.22
N ILE A 119 20.19 -0.37 7.65
CA ILE A 119 20.12 -1.83 7.84
C ILE A 119 21.44 -2.55 7.57
N ASN A 120 22.18 -2.14 6.54
CA ASN A 120 23.44 -2.77 6.19
C ASN A 120 24.48 -2.56 7.31
N ASN A 121 24.59 -1.34 7.83
CA ASN A 121 25.51 -1.02 8.91
C ASN A 121 25.10 -1.74 10.21
N THR A 122 23.80 -1.78 10.52
CA THR A 122 23.27 -2.48 11.70
C THR A 122 23.55 -3.98 11.65
N ILE A 123 23.38 -4.63 10.49
CA ILE A 123 23.71 -6.05 10.29
C ILE A 123 25.20 -6.31 10.47
N LEU A 124 26.05 -5.47 9.86
CA LEU A 124 27.51 -5.62 9.95
C LEU A 124 28.02 -5.44 11.39
N ALA A 125 27.52 -4.43 12.11
CA ALA A 125 27.85 -4.19 13.51
C ALA A 125 27.41 -5.36 14.41
N TYR A 126 26.17 -5.86 14.23
CA TYR A 126 25.71 -7.04 14.97
C TYR A 126 26.58 -8.27 14.70
N ASN A 127 27.02 -8.47 13.46
CA ASN A 127 27.87 -9.61 13.13
C ASN A 127 29.24 -9.55 13.80
N GLN A 128 29.75 -8.36 14.10
CA GLN A 128 31.02 -8.15 14.81
C GLN A 128 30.84 -8.29 16.33
N ASP A 129 29.88 -7.55 16.90
CA ASP A 129 29.82 -7.35 18.36
C ASP A 129 28.75 -8.22 19.04
N LYS A 130 27.85 -8.85 18.27
CA LYS A 130 26.67 -9.59 18.76
C LYS A 130 25.77 -8.76 19.69
N LYS A 131 25.92 -7.44 19.66
CA LYS A 131 25.11 -6.50 20.42
C LYS A 131 23.80 -6.24 19.69
N LYS A 132 22.69 -6.38 20.40
CA LYS A 132 21.36 -6.00 19.88
C LYS A 132 21.29 -4.49 19.69
N LEU A 133 20.74 -4.06 18.57
CA LEU A 133 20.64 -2.65 18.19
C LEU A 133 19.20 -2.29 17.83
N GLU A 134 18.88 -1.03 18.06
CA GLU A 134 17.61 -0.40 17.72
C GLU A 134 17.89 0.88 16.93
N GLU A 135 17.24 1.01 15.78
CA GLU A 135 17.32 2.18 14.90
C GLU A 135 15.90 2.68 14.61
N THR A 136 15.37 3.57 15.44
CA THR A 136 13.96 4.03 15.39
C THR A 136 13.83 5.54 15.23
N GLU A 137 14.94 6.23 14.95
CA GLU A 137 14.93 7.66 14.63
C GLU A 137 14.33 7.93 13.23
N PHE A 138 13.52 8.99 13.13
CA PHE A 138 12.95 9.43 11.87
C PHE A 138 13.97 10.26 11.08
N ASP A 139 14.46 9.69 9.97
CA ASP A 139 15.39 10.36 9.06
C ASP A 139 15.02 10.04 7.61
N ALA A 140 13.90 10.61 7.16
CA ALA A 140 13.43 10.45 5.79
C ALA A 140 14.43 10.99 4.75
N ILE A 141 15.13 12.08 5.05
CA ILE A 141 16.07 12.72 4.13
C ILE A 141 17.24 11.77 3.85
N ALA A 142 17.99 11.35 4.88
CA ALA A 142 19.13 10.46 4.69
C ALA A 142 18.69 9.11 4.09
N LYS A 143 17.49 8.63 4.46
CA LYS A 143 16.91 7.43 3.86
C LYS A 143 16.76 7.56 2.35
N PHE A 144 16.09 8.60 1.86
CA PHE A 144 15.83 8.73 0.44
C PHE A 144 17.08 9.14 -0.35
N GLU A 145 18.01 9.88 0.25
CA GLU A 145 19.35 10.08 -0.32
C GLU A 145 20.12 8.77 -0.49
N TYR A 146 20.09 7.89 0.51
CA TYR A 146 20.69 6.56 0.41
C TYR A 146 20.02 5.69 -0.65
N LEU A 147 18.68 5.66 -0.67
CA LEU A 147 17.92 4.89 -1.64
C LEU A 147 18.06 5.41 -3.07
N SER A 148 18.29 6.71 -3.27
CA SER A 148 18.56 7.28 -4.60
C SER A 148 19.83 6.71 -5.23
N LYS A 149 20.78 6.24 -4.41
CA LYS A 149 22.05 5.60 -4.81
C LYS A 149 21.91 4.09 -5.00
N ILE A 150 20.69 3.55 -4.99
CA ILE A 150 20.39 2.12 -5.14
C ILE A 150 19.35 1.98 -6.24
N LYS A 151 19.71 1.31 -7.33
CA LYS A 151 18.75 1.00 -8.40
C LYS A 151 17.58 0.20 -7.84
N ASN A 152 16.35 0.60 -8.17
CA ASN A 152 15.16 -0.19 -7.88
C ASN A 152 15.09 -1.31 -8.93
N ASN A 153 15.24 -2.56 -8.50
CA ASN A 153 15.26 -3.72 -9.40
C ASN A 153 13.90 -4.40 -9.52
N ASN A 154 12.82 -3.79 -9.03
CA ASN A 154 11.50 -4.35 -9.22
C ASN A 154 11.15 -4.40 -10.72
N SER A 155 10.67 -5.56 -11.15
CA SER A 155 10.31 -5.88 -12.54
C SER A 155 8.89 -6.41 -12.68
N LYS A 156 8.05 -6.29 -11.63
CA LYS A 156 6.62 -6.61 -11.71
C LYS A 156 5.94 -5.71 -12.74
N VAL A 157 4.91 -6.22 -13.42
CA VAL A 157 4.11 -5.44 -14.40
C VAL A 157 3.51 -4.17 -13.76
N SER A 158 3.02 -4.28 -12.53
CA SER A 158 2.57 -3.15 -11.71
C SER A 158 3.48 -2.98 -10.50
N SER A 159 3.99 -1.77 -10.28
CA SER A 159 4.93 -1.46 -9.21
C SER A 159 4.48 -0.29 -8.36
N PHE A 160 4.67 -0.43 -7.05
CA PHE A 160 4.55 0.66 -6.10
C PHE A 160 5.76 1.60 -6.18
N LEU A 161 5.51 2.89 -6.06
CA LEU A 161 6.52 3.95 -5.97
C LEU A 161 6.11 4.92 -4.86
N THR A 162 6.78 4.85 -3.72
CA THR A 162 6.56 5.80 -2.62
C THR A 162 6.99 7.20 -3.06
N ILE A 163 6.13 8.21 -2.93
CA ILE A 163 6.44 9.62 -3.23
C ILE A 163 6.54 10.47 -1.96
N GLN A 164 5.99 9.98 -0.87
CA GLN A 164 5.87 10.71 0.40
C GLN A 164 5.88 9.70 1.55
N GLU A 165 6.41 10.11 2.70
CA GLU A 165 6.29 9.37 3.96
C GLU A 165 5.80 10.27 5.09
N GLY A 166 5.18 9.67 6.10
CA GLY A 166 4.65 10.41 7.25
C GLY A 166 3.41 11.24 6.91
N CYS A 167 2.79 11.85 7.92
CA CYS A 167 1.53 12.55 7.77
C CYS A 167 1.30 13.54 8.92
N ASP A 168 0.94 14.78 8.58
CA ASP A 168 0.71 15.85 9.56
C ASP A 168 -0.78 16.11 9.84
N LYS A 169 -1.68 15.21 9.42
CA LYS A 169 -3.13 15.39 9.66
C LYS A 169 -3.55 15.13 11.10
N PHE A 170 -2.77 14.37 11.87
CA PHE A 170 -3.04 14.03 13.27
C PHE A 170 -4.51 13.62 13.54
N CYS A 171 -5.10 12.81 12.66
CA CYS A 171 -6.44 12.27 12.90
C CYS A 171 -6.43 11.47 14.21
N HIS A 172 -7.44 11.67 15.06
CA HIS A 172 -7.41 11.21 16.45
C HIS A 172 -7.31 9.68 16.62
N PHE A 173 -7.63 8.91 15.57
CA PHE A 173 -7.50 7.45 15.54
C PHE A 173 -6.21 6.93 14.93
N CYS A 174 -5.40 7.79 14.31
CA CYS A 174 -4.32 7.38 13.42
C CYS A 174 -2.96 7.33 14.13
N VAL A 175 -2.26 6.20 14.00
CA VAL A 175 -0.90 5.99 14.55
C VAL A 175 0.22 6.47 13.64
N VAL A 176 -0.11 6.85 12.41
CA VAL A 176 0.89 7.18 11.37
C VAL A 176 1.87 8.25 11.82
N PRO A 177 1.46 9.40 12.41
CA PRO A 177 2.42 10.43 12.81
C PRO A 177 3.49 9.91 13.78
N PHE A 178 3.11 8.97 14.65
CA PHE A 178 4.00 8.38 15.66
C PHE A 178 4.81 7.19 15.16
N THR A 179 4.41 6.57 14.04
CA THR A 179 5.04 5.33 13.53
C THR A 179 5.74 5.52 12.19
N ARG A 180 5.50 6.62 11.49
CA ARG A 180 6.13 6.99 10.23
C ARG A 180 6.56 8.45 10.17
N GLY A 181 6.54 9.16 11.31
CA GLY A 181 7.10 10.50 11.42
C GLY A 181 6.27 11.60 10.76
N PRO A 182 6.83 12.83 10.73
CA PRO A 182 6.20 13.98 10.10
C PRO A 182 6.12 13.80 8.58
N GLU A 183 5.23 14.56 7.97
CA GLU A 183 5.05 14.56 6.52
C GLU A 183 6.33 14.98 5.79
N TYR A 184 6.79 14.13 4.87
CA TYR A 184 7.96 14.34 4.05
C TYR A 184 7.67 13.96 2.60
N SER A 185 7.73 14.94 1.70
CA SER A 185 7.66 14.72 0.26
C SER A 185 9.05 14.43 -0.29
N ARG A 186 9.19 13.35 -1.06
CA ARG A 186 10.45 13.01 -1.71
C ARG A 186 10.81 14.05 -2.77
N PRO A 187 12.11 14.30 -3.03
CA PRO A 187 12.54 15.19 -4.09
C PRO A 187 11.98 14.76 -5.44
N TYR A 188 11.38 15.69 -6.18
CA TYR A 188 10.71 15.45 -7.46
C TYR A 188 11.58 14.66 -8.43
N LYS A 189 12.84 15.09 -8.61
CA LYS A 189 13.79 14.44 -9.51
C LYS A 189 14.04 12.97 -9.13
N GLN A 190 14.18 12.66 -7.84
CA GLN A 190 14.40 11.28 -7.39
C GLN A 190 13.21 10.38 -7.71
N VAL A 191 11.98 10.90 -7.59
CA VAL A 191 10.76 10.15 -7.92
C VAL A 191 10.70 9.87 -9.42
N ILE A 192 10.99 10.85 -10.26
CA ILE A 192 11.01 10.69 -11.73
C ILE A 192 12.11 9.73 -12.17
N ASP A 193 13.31 9.82 -11.60
CA ASP A 193 14.42 8.93 -11.94
C ASP A 193 14.12 7.47 -11.51
N GLU A 194 13.48 7.26 -10.36
CA GLU A 194 13.03 5.93 -9.96
C GLU A 194 11.89 5.40 -10.85
N ALA A 195 10.95 6.26 -11.28
CA ALA A 195 9.91 5.89 -12.23
C ALA A 195 10.48 5.45 -13.60
N LYS A 196 11.52 6.14 -14.09
CA LYS A 196 12.25 5.74 -15.30
C LYS A 196 12.98 4.40 -15.10
N SER A 197 13.67 4.22 -13.98
CA SER A 197 14.33 2.93 -13.68
C SER A 197 13.34 1.78 -13.61
N LEU A 198 12.12 2.00 -13.10
CA LEU A 198 11.05 1.00 -13.08
C LEU A 198 10.57 0.68 -14.51
N ALA A 199 10.35 1.71 -15.32
CA ALA A 199 10.00 1.54 -16.74
C ALA A 199 11.05 0.72 -17.51
N ASP A 200 12.34 1.00 -17.31
CA ASP A 200 13.46 0.28 -17.92
C ASP A 200 13.48 -1.21 -17.53
N ASN A 201 12.98 -1.55 -16.34
CA ASN A 201 12.85 -2.93 -15.86
C ASN A 201 11.58 -3.65 -16.38
N GLY A 202 10.80 -3.00 -17.25
CA GLY A 202 9.60 -3.59 -17.86
C GLY A 202 8.28 -3.27 -17.15
N VAL A 203 8.28 -2.43 -16.11
CA VAL A 203 7.05 -1.99 -15.42
C VAL A 203 6.14 -1.26 -16.40
N LYS A 204 4.83 -1.52 -16.32
CA LYS A 204 3.77 -0.94 -17.16
C LYS A 204 2.79 -0.10 -16.38
N GLU A 205 2.65 -0.34 -15.09
CA GLU A 205 1.83 0.48 -14.19
C GLU A 205 2.64 0.95 -12.99
N ILE A 206 2.57 2.25 -12.70
CA ILE A 206 3.11 2.83 -11.48
C ILE A 206 1.97 3.23 -10.56
N ILE A 207 2.02 2.74 -9.32
CA ILE A 207 1.09 3.12 -8.25
C ILE A 207 1.86 4.00 -7.25
N LEU A 208 1.58 5.29 -7.27
CA LEU A 208 2.17 6.27 -6.37
C LEU A 208 1.63 6.07 -4.95
N LEU A 209 2.53 5.93 -3.98
CA LEU A 209 2.21 5.66 -2.58
C LEU A 209 2.66 6.77 -1.64
N GLY A 210 1.94 6.91 -0.55
CA GLY A 210 2.25 7.79 0.57
C GLY A 210 1.17 7.63 1.64
N GLN A 211 1.35 8.27 2.79
CA GLN A 211 0.28 8.34 3.80
C GLN A 211 -0.82 9.35 3.43
N ASN A 212 -0.50 10.31 2.57
CA ASN A 212 -1.41 11.34 2.08
C ASN A 212 -0.92 11.86 0.73
N VAL A 213 -1.03 11.05 -0.33
CA VAL A 213 -0.32 11.30 -1.61
C VAL A 213 -0.66 12.62 -2.29
N ASN A 214 -1.87 13.12 -2.11
CA ASN A 214 -2.31 14.38 -2.71
C ASN A 214 -1.87 15.62 -1.92
N ALA A 215 -1.20 15.45 -0.78
CA ALA A 215 -0.45 16.53 -0.14
C ALA A 215 1.00 16.65 -0.64
N TYR A 216 1.44 15.78 -1.56
CA TYR A 216 2.80 15.84 -2.11
C TYR A 216 3.14 17.24 -2.62
N ASN A 217 4.20 17.81 -2.06
CA ASN A 217 4.76 19.09 -2.45
C ASN A 217 6.28 19.08 -2.20
N ASN A 218 7.06 19.18 -3.27
CA ASN A 218 8.49 19.41 -3.18
C ASN A 218 8.85 20.60 -4.07
N ASP A 219 9.32 21.69 -3.46
CA ASP A 219 9.77 22.91 -4.15
C ASP A 219 8.73 23.45 -5.16
N GLY A 220 7.44 23.35 -4.82
CA GLY A 220 6.33 23.79 -5.66
C GLY A 220 5.81 22.74 -6.66
N PHE A 221 6.50 21.61 -6.84
CA PHE A 221 5.98 20.48 -7.62
C PHE A 221 4.96 19.68 -6.80
N LYS A 222 3.76 19.53 -7.35
CA LYS A 222 2.64 18.80 -6.75
C LYS A 222 2.47 17.40 -7.35
N LEU A 223 1.54 16.62 -6.79
CA LEU A 223 1.17 15.29 -7.33
C LEU A 223 0.77 15.37 -8.81
N SER A 224 0.06 16.43 -9.22
CA SER A 224 -0.32 16.67 -10.62
C SER A 224 0.90 16.75 -11.54
N ASN A 225 1.99 17.40 -11.11
CA ASN A 225 3.24 17.48 -11.85
C ASN A 225 3.90 16.10 -11.99
N LEU A 226 3.94 15.29 -10.92
CA LEU A 226 4.46 13.92 -10.98
C LEU A 226 3.69 13.07 -11.98
N ILE A 227 2.35 13.08 -11.93
CA ILE A 227 1.52 12.33 -12.87
C ILE A 227 1.78 12.81 -14.31
N LYS A 228 1.85 14.14 -14.51
CA LYS A 228 2.10 14.74 -15.81
C LYS A 228 3.46 14.34 -16.40
N GLU A 229 4.49 14.20 -15.58
CA GLU A 229 5.82 13.80 -16.04
C GLU A 229 5.92 12.29 -16.26
N ILE A 230 5.42 11.48 -15.33
CA ILE A 230 5.44 10.01 -15.45
C ILE A 230 4.64 9.56 -16.68
N GLN A 231 3.56 10.26 -17.06
CA GLN A 231 2.79 9.89 -18.24
C GLN A 231 3.61 9.99 -19.55
N LYS A 232 4.68 10.80 -19.58
CA LYS A 232 5.54 10.95 -20.76
C LYS A 232 6.44 9.74 -21.00
N ILE A 233 6.63 8.88 -19.99
CA ILE A 233 7.41 7.65 -20.10
C ILE A 233 6.61 6.64 -20.94
N ASN A 234 7.16 6.23 -22.10
CA ASN A 234 6.42 5.46 -23.11
C ASN A 234 6.02 4.07 -22.64
N GLU A 235 6.88 3.43 -21.86
CA GLU A 235 6.75 2.08 -21.32
C GLU A 235 5.62 2.02 -20.29
N ILE A 236 5.43 3.11 -19.52
CA ILE A 236 4.34 3.24 -18.54
C ILE A 236 3.02 3.44 -19.28
N LYS A 237 2.08 2.54 -19.05
CA LYS A 237 0.75 2.52 -19.65
C LYS A 237 -0.34 2.98 -18.68
N ARG A 238 -0.14 2.78 -17.37
CA ARG A 238 -1.09 3.18 -16.33
C ARG A 238 -0.39 3.87 -15.16
N ILE A 239 -1.08 4.85 -14.59
CA ILE A 239 -0.70 5.56 -13.38
C ILE A 239 -1.87 5.48 -12.42
N ARG A 240 -1.58 5.17 -11.16
CA ARG A 240 -2.52 5.25 -10.04
C ARG A 240 -1.86 5.99 -8.90
N TYR A 241 -2.69 6.49 -8.00
CA TYR A 241 -2.27 6.88 -6.67
C TYR A 241 -3.29 6.37 -5.68
N THR A 242 -2.89 6.14 -4.44
CA THR A 242 -3.80 5.74 -3.37
C THR A 242 -3.40 6.41 -2.06
N THR A 243 -4.33 6.40 -1.11
CA THR A 243 -4.21 7.06 0.19
C THR A 243 -4.24 8.59 0.07
N SER A 244 -5.40 9.11 -0.30
CA SER A 244 -5.67 10.55 -0.45
C SER A 244 -6.42 11.11 0.76
N HIS A 245 -6.37 12.42 0.94
CA HIS A 245 -7.18 13.13 1.92
C HIS A 245 -8.10 14.15 1.24
N PRO A 246 -9.42 14.21 1.57
CA PRO A 246 -10.36 15.16 0.94
C PRO A 246 -9.88 16.62 0.94
N LYS A 247 -9.38 17.10 2.08
CA LYS A 247 -8.79 18.45 2.24
C LYS A 247 -7.69 18.81 1.22
N ASP A 248 -6.93 17.82 0.73
CA ASP A 248 -5.79 18.05 -0.18
C ASP A 248 -6.14 17.72 -1.64
N MET A 249 -7.42 17.54 -1.98
CA MET A 249 -7.84 17.31 -3.36
C MET A 249 -7.91 18.65 -4.11
N SER A 250 -6.77 19.11 -4.61
CA SER A 250 -6.65 20.40 -5.29
C SER A 250 -7.26 20.40 -6.70
N ASP A 251 -7.67 21.57 -7.18
CA ASP A 251 -8.22 21.73 -8.53
C ASP A 251 -7.19 21.30 -9.61
N ASP A 252 -5.89 21.56 -9.40
CA ASP A 252 -4.84 21.14 -10.33
C ASP A 252 -4.71 19.61 -10.46
N LEU A 253 -5.01 18.86 -9.40
CA LEU A 253 -5.06 17.40 -9.43
C LEU A 253 -6.34 16.90 -10.11
N ILE A 254 -7.48 17.52 -9.80
CA ILE A 254 -8.77 17.22 -10.42
C ILE A 254 -8.68 17.42 -11.95
N GLU A 255 -8.03 18.48 -12.42
CA GLU A 255 -7.85 18.77 -13.84
C GLU A 255 -7.05 17.69 -14.60
N VAL A 256 -6.15 16.94 -13.93
CA VAL A 256 -5.39 15.85 -14.56
C VAL A 256 -6.31 14.79 -15.15
N TYR A 257 -7.44 14.51 -14.51
CA TYR A 257 -8.42 13.54 -14.99
C TYR A 257 -9.14 13.94 -16.29
N LYS A 258 -9.05 15.22 -16.68
CA LYS A 258 -9.62 15.72 -17.94
C LYS A 258 -8.79 15.31 -19.15
N TYR A 259 -7.46 15.31 -19.03
CA TYR A 259 -6.56 15.17 -20.19
C TYR A 259 -5.64 13.94 -20.12
N SER A 260 -5.35 13.41 -18.93
CA SER A 260 -4.44 12.27 -18.80
C SER A 260 -5.11 10.98 -19.27
N LYS A 261 -4.52 10.35 -20.28
CA LYS A 261 -4.98 9.04 -20.80
C LYS A 261 -4.42 7.86 -20.01
N LYS A 262 -3.38 8.09 -19.20
CA LYS A 262 -2.70 7.06 -18.40
C LYS A 262 -3.14 7.05 -16.94
N LEU A 263 -3.73 8.13 -16.43
CA LEU A 263 -4.27 8.18 -15.07
C LEU A 263 -5.57 7.37 -15.01
N MET A 264 -5.60 6.36 -14.16
CA MET A 264 -6.74 5.46 -14.08
C MET A 264 -7.92 6.08 -13.31
N PRO A 265 -9.18 5.82 -13.75
CA PRO A 265 -10.37 6.53 -13.28
C PRO A 265 -10.91 6.02 -11.94
N LEU A 266 -10.10 5.38 -11.09
CA LEU A 266 -10.49 5.04 -9.73
C LEU A 266 -9.84 6.02 -8.76
N VAL A 267 -10.66 6.83 -8.09
CA VAL A 267 -10.24 7.75 -7.03
C VAL A 267 -10.46 7.07 -5.68
N HIS A 268 -9.38 6.82 -4.95
CA HIS A 268 -9.46 6.40 -3.55
C HIS A 268 -9.43 7.62 -2.64
N LEU A 269 -10.59 7.95 -2.06
CA LEU A 269 -10.79 9.15 -1.24
C LEU A 269 -11.51 8.80 0.08
N PRO A 270 -10.77 8.35 1.10
CA PRO A 270 -11.31 8.00 2.41
C PRO A 270 -12.03 9.15 3.13
N VAL A 271 -13.36 9.02 3.25
CA VAL A 271 -14.19 9.92 4.07
C VAL A 271 -14.15 9.55 5.55
N GLN A 272 -14.05 8.25 5.87
CA GLN A 272 -14.12 7.65 7.22
C GLN A 272 -15.53 7.60 7.84
N SER A 273 -16.34 8.65 7.71
CA SER A 273 -17.74 8.69 8.20
C SER A 273 -18.60 9.60 7.33
N GLY A 274 -19.91 9.37 7.29
CA GLY A 274 -20.88 10.29 6.67
C GLY A 274 -21.47 11.33 7.62
N SER A 275 -20.95 11.49 8.84
CA SER A 275 -21.44 12.47 9.81
C SER A 275 -20.38 13.52 10.14
N ASP A 276 -20.71 14.80 9.94
CA ASP A 276 -19.83 15.92 10.28
C ASP A 276 -19.42 15.90 11.76
N LYS A 277 -20.34 15.59 12.68
CA LYS A 277 -20.06 15.42 14.11
C LYS A 277 -18.93 14.41 14.36
N ILE A 278 -18.95 13.29 13.64
CA ILE A 278 -17.95 12.22 13.79
C ILE A 278 -16.65 12.57 13.07
N LEU A 279 -16.73 13.20 11.89
CA LEU A 279 -15.55 13.70 11.17
C LEU A 279 -14.77 14.74 12.00
N ASP A 280 -15.47 15.65 12.67
CA ASP A 280 -14.88 16.63 13.59
C ASP A 280 -14.24 15.94 14.79
N SER A 281 -14.94 14.99 15.41
CA SER A 281 -14.40 14.18 16.52
C SER A 281 -13.17 13.35 16.14
N MET A 282 -13.05 12.98 14.86
CA MET A 282 -11.89 12.31 14.29
C MET A 282 -10.74 13.25 13.91
N ASN A 283 -10.94 14.58 13.98
CA ASN A 283 -10.02 15.61 13.48
C ASN A 283 -9.74 15.44 11.97
N ARG A 284 -10.80 15.28 11.17
CA ARG A 284 -10.69 15.09 9.70
C ARG A 284 -10.51 16.39 8.93
N ASN A 285 -10.81 17.55 9.53
CA ASN A 285 -10.64 18.87 8.91
C ASN A 285 -11.33 18.98 7.53
N HIS A 286 -12.47 18.31 7.37
CA HIS A 286 -13.41 18.49 6.28
C HIS A 286 -14.80 17.99 6.71
N ASN A 287 -15.84 18.45 6.02
CA ASN A 287 -17.23 18.02 6.20
C ASN A 287 -17.78 17.30 4.95
N ILE A 288 -19.02 16.79 5.05
CA ILE A 288 -19.67 16.05 3.95
C ILE A 288 -19.96 16.93 2.75
N LYS A 289 -20.28 18.22 2.93
CA LYS A 289 -20.51 19.14 1.82
C LYS A 289 -19.24 19.29 0.97
N GLU A 290 -18.10 19.56 1.61
CA GLU A 290 -16.80 19.68 0.92
C GLU A 290 -16.42 18.37 0.20
N TYR A 291 -16.69 17.22 0.82
CA TYR A 291 -16.48 15.93 0.18
C TYR A 291 -17.33 15.75 -1.08
N LEU A 292 -18.63 16.10 -1.01
CA LEU A 292 -19.54 16.01 -2.15
C LEU A 292 -19.16 17.00 -3.25
N ASP A 293 -18.70 18.20 -2.92
CA ASP A 293 -18.22 19.18 -3.90
C ASP A 293 -17.05 18.60 -4.72
N ILE A 294 -16.09 17.92 -4.07
CA ILE A 294 -15.00 17.20 -4.74
C ILE A 294 -15.56 16.09 -5.66
N PHE A 295 -16.48 15.28 -5.15
CA PHE A 295 -17.12 14.20 -5.90
C PHE A 295 -17.78 14.73 -7.19
N TYR A 296 -18.59 15.79 -7.08
CA TYR A 296 -19.28 16.37 -8.23
C TYR A 296 -18.32 17.04 -9.21
N LYS A 297 -17.27 17.72 -8.75
CA LYS A 297 -16.22 18.28 -9.62
C LYS A 297 -15.55 17.19 -10.47
N LEU A 298 -15.15 16.08 -9.83
CA LEU A 298 -14.51 14.96 -10.52
C LEU A 298 -15.47 14.29 -11.52
N LYS A 299 -16.71 13.96 -11.12
CA LYS A 299 -17.72 13.38 -12.02
C LYS A 299 -18.07 14.30 -13.20
N LYS A 300 -18.08 15.62 -12.99
CA LYS A 300 -18.30 16.62 -14.05
C LYS A 300 -17.15 16.64 -15.06
N ILE A 301 -15.90 16.52 -14.60
CA ILE A 301 -14.73 16.50 -15.48
C ILE A 301 -14.62 15.19 -16.27
N ASN A 302 -14.94 14.06 -15.63
CA ASN A 302 -14.89 12.76 -16.27
C ASN A 302 -15.91 11.83 -15.61
N SER A 303 -16.99 11.53 -16.33
CA SER A 303 -18.11 10.70 -15.84
C SER A 303 -17.72 9.24 -15.59
N ASN A 304 -16.60 8.77 -16.16
CA ASN A 304 -16.07 7.42 -15.95
C ASN A 304 -15.36 7.28 -14.60
N ILE A 305 -15.07 8.37 -13.88
CA ILE A 305 -14.42 8.29 -12.57
C ILE A 305 -15.31 7.54 -11.59
N GLU A 306 -14.77 6.54 -10.91
CA GLU A 306 -15.43 5.85 -9.81
C GLU A 306 -14.66 6.04 -8.51
N PHE A 307 -15.35 5.84 -7.40
CA PHE A 307 -14.83 6.13 -6.07
C PHE A 307 -14.67 4.86 -5.23
N SER A 308 -13.63 4.88 -4.42
CA SER A 308 -13.45 3.99 -3.26
C SER A 308 -13.17 4.82 -2.02
N SER A 309 -13.52 4.29 -0.86
CA SER A 309 -13.32 4.97 0.42
C SER A 309 -13.07 3.96 1.53
N ASP A 310 -12.54 4.44 2.65
CA ASP A 310 -12.50 3.71 3.91
C ASP A 310 -13.58 4.26 4.86
N PHE A 311 -14.14 3.37 5.67
CA PHE A 311 -15.14 3.68 6.69
C PHE A 311 -14.73 3.11 8.05
N ILE A 312 -14.81 3.94 9.09
CA ILE A 312 -14.64 3.52 10.48
C ILE A 312 -16.02 3.56 11.13
N VAL A 313 -16.59 2.39 11.39
CA VAL A 313 -17.89 2.27 12.06
C VAL A 313 -17.72 2.15 13.57
N ALA A 314 -18.76 2.55 14.30
CA ALA A 314 -18.79 2.52 15.75
C ALA A 314 -17.64 3.31 16.39
N TYR A 315 -17.27 4.44 15.77
CA TYR A 315 -16.36 5.39 16.38
C TYR A 315 -16.93 5.90 17.71
N PRO A 316 -16.12 6.14 18.76
CA PRO A 316 -16.61 6.62 20.04
C PRO A 316 -17.49 7.87 19.91
N GLY A 317 -18.72 7.79 20.42
CA GLY A 317 -19.73 8.87 20.30
C GLY A 317 -20.64 8.80 19.07
N GLU A 318 -20.48 7.80 18.19
CA GLU A 318 -21.35 7.57 17.02
C GLU A 318 -22.75 7.09 17.42
N GLU A 319 -23.76 7.92 17.14
CA GLU A 319 -25.17 7.62 17.36
C GLU A 319 -25.82 7.00 16.12
N GLU A 320 -27.06 6.50 16.23
CA GLU A 320 -27.74 5.89 15.08
C GLU A 320 -27.98 6.87 13.93
N LYS A 321 -28.20 8.16 14.23
CA LYS A 321 -28.29 9.21 13.22
C LYS A 321 -26.98 9.37 12.43
N ASP A 322 -25.84 9.36 13.13
CA ASP A 322 -24.51 9.47 12.50
C ASP A 322 -24.24 8.28 11.57
N PHE A 323 -24.59 7.08 12.03
CA PHE A 323 -24.47 5.87 11.22
C PHE A 323 -25.40 5.90 10.01
N LYS A 324 -26.65 6.37 10.17
CA LYS A 324 -27.59 6.53 9.06
C LYS A 324 -27.05 7.49 7.98
N ASN A 325 -26.51 8.64 8.38
CA ASN A 325 -25.89 9.59 7.44
C ASN A 325 -24.75 8.93 6.63
N THR A 326 -23.99 8.03 7.27
CA THR A 326 -22.94 7.23 6.58
C THR A 326 -23.54 6.30 5.53
N LEU A 327 -24.66 5.63 5.83
CA LEU A 327 -25.34 4.79 4.85
C LEU A 327 -25.92 5.62 3.68
N GLU A 328 -26.48 6.79 3.97
CA GLU A 328 -27.00 7.71 2.95
C GLU A 328 -25.89 8.20 2.01
N LEU A 329 -24.71 8.54 2.54
CA LEU A 329 -23.55 8.91 1.72
C LEU A 329 -23.12 7.75 0.79
N ILE A 330 -23.09 6.52 1.31
CA ILE A 330 -22.79 5.33 0.51
C ILE A 330 -23.82 5.13 -0.61
N ASP A 331 -25.09 5.36 -0.31
CA ASP A 331 -26.17 5.24 -1.29
C ASP A 331 -26.07 6.32 -2.37
N ASN A 332 -25.65 7.54 -2.03
CA ASN A 332 -25.49 8.64 -2.98
C ASN A 332 -24.30 8.45 -3.93
N ILE A 333 -23.16 7.97 -3.41
CA ILE A 333 -21.91 7.91 -4.19
C ILE A 333 -21.70 6.55 -4.88
N LYS A 334 -22.26 5.48 -4.34
CA LYS A 334 -22.16 4.11 -4.89
C LYS A 334 -20.71 3.62 -5.04
N PHE A 335 -19.91 3.75 -3.98
CA PHE A 335 -18.51 3.31 -3.96
C PHE A 335 -18.32 1.84 -4.39
N ILE A 336 -17.28 1.54 -5.18
CA ILE A 336 -17.11 0.22 -5.84
C ILE A 336 -15.96 -0.64 -5.30
N HIS A 337 -15.07 -0.09 -4.46
CA HIS A 337 -13.91 -0.80 -3.86
C HIS A 337 -13.58 -0.30 -2.44
N SER A 338 -14.56 -0.30 -1.55
CA SER A 338 -14.42 0.30 -0.22
C SER A 338 -13.97 -0.69 0.86
N TYR A 339 -13.35 -0.15 1.90
CA TYR A 339 -13.00 -0.88 3.10
C TYR A 339 -13.81 -0.36 4.29
N SER A 340 -14.19 -1.24 5.20
CA SER A 340 -14.91 -0.88 6.41
C SER A 340 -14.37 -1.66 7.60
N PHE A 341 -14.20 -0.96 8.72
CA PHE A 341 -13.62 -1.52 9.93
C PHE A 341 -14.37 -0.99 11.15
N ILE A 342 -14.53 -1.83 12.18
CA ILE A 342 -14.92 -1.34 13.50
C ILE A 342 -13.76 -0.51 14.05
N PHE A 343 -14.08 0.62 14.67
CA PHE A 343 -13.09 1.42 15.37
C PHE A 343 -12.29 0.56 16.35
N SER A 344 -10.98 0.69 16.27
CA SER A 344 -10.06 0.01 17.17
C SER A 344 -9.11 1.02 17.79
N PRO A 345 -9.09 1.14 19.13
CA PRO A 345 -8.22 2.08 19.81
C PRO A 345 -6.78 1.66 19.58
N ARG A 346 -5.93 2.65 19.27
CA ARG A 346 -4.50 2.43 19.06
C ARG A 346 -3.71 3.10 20.17
N PRO A 347 -2.77 2.38 20.83
CA PRO A 347 -1.95 2.98 21.87
C PRO A 347 -1.30 4.28 21.39
N GLY A 348 -1.39 5.33 22.21
CA GLY A 348 -0.81 6.65 21.95
C GLY A 348 -1.70 7.62 21.16
N THR A 349 -2.79 7.17 20.53
CA THR A 349 -3.68 8.08 19.79
C THR A 349 -4.70 8.76 20.71
N VAL A 350 -5.19 9.93 20.33
CA VAL A 350 -6.20 10.68 21.11
C VAL A 350 -7.45 9.83 21.36
N ALA A 351 -7.94 9.15 20.33
CA ALA A 351 -9.13 8.31 20.41
C ALA A 351 -8.95 7.04 21.26
N SER A 352 -7.71 6.69 21.67
CA SER A 352 -7.44 5.45 22.42
C SER A 352 -8.04 5.45 23.82
N LYS A 353 -8.33 6.63 24.37
CA LYS A 353 -8.87 6.83 25.72
C LYS A 353 -10.40 6.99 25.73
N LEU A 354 -11.03 7.03 24.56
CA LEU A 354 -12.46 7.24 24.45
C LEU A 354 -13.24 5.97 24.77
N LYS A 355 -14.46 6.14 25.28
CA LYS A 355 -15.35 5.03 25.61
C LYS A 355 -15.82 4.33 24.34
N LEU A 356 -15.53 3.04 24.24
CA LEU A 356 -15.94 2.23 23.10
C LEU A 356 -17.46 2.03 23.08
N ILE A 357 -18.02 1.95 21.88
CA ILE A 357 -19.39 1.50 21.66
C ILE A 357 -19.47 -0.01 21.90
N ASP A 358 -20.62 -0.48 22.35
CA ASP A 358 -20.86 -1.89 22.60
C ASP A 358 -20.53 -2.76 21.37
N LYS A 359 -19.95 -3.93 21.63
CA LYS A 359 -19.45 -4.83 20.59
C LYS A 359 -20.58 -5.35 19.70
N ALA A 360 -21.76 -5.65 20.27
CA ALA A 360 -22.88 -6.15 19.48
C ALA A 360 -23.43 -5.07 18.54
N ILE A 361 -23.49 -3.81 18.99
CA ILE A 361 -23.85 -2.67 18.12
C ILE A 361 -22.80 -2.49 17.03
N SER A 362 -21.52 -2.54 17.38
CA SER A 362 -20.40 -2.37 16.44
C SER A 362 -20.42 -3.42 15.32
N MET A 363 -20.66 -4.68 15.68
CA MET A 363 -20.77 -5.79 14.72
C MET A 363 -21.99 -5.62 13.80
N LYS A 364 -23.16 -5.26 14.33
CA LYS A 364 -24.37 -5.00 13.53
C LYS A 364 -24.18 -3.86 12.54
N ARG A 365 -23.50 -2.78 12.95
CA ARG A 365 -23.18 -1.65 12.07
C ARG A 365 -22.19 -2.05 10.96
N LEU A 366 -21.16 -2.82 11.31
CA LEU A 366 -20.20 -3.33 10.33
C LEU A 366 -20.88 -4.22 9.28
N GLU A 367 -21.75 -5.13 9.70
CA GLU A 367 -22.49 -5.99 8.77
C GLU A 367 -23.38 -5.17 7.82
N ARG A 368 -24.15 -4.22 8.37
CA ARG A 368 -25.04 -3.34 7.57
C ARG A 368 -24.27 -2.51 6.54
N ILE A 369 -23.13 -1.92 6.92
CA ILE A 369 -22.33 -1.11 5.99
C ILE A 369 -21.66 -1.99 4.93
N GLN A 370 -21.15 -3.16 5.32
CA GLN A 370 -20.52 -4.11 4.40
C GLN A 370 -21.49 -4.60 3.35
N ASN A 371 -22.72 -4.96 3.74
CA ASN A 371 -23.76 -5.38 2.80
C ASN A 371 -23.99 -4.31 1.72
N LYS A 372 -24.19 -3.04 2.09
CA LYS A 372 -24.35 -1.95 1.10
C LYS A 372 -23.14 -1.77 0.19
N LEU A 373 -21.93 -1.78 0.75
CA LEU A 373 -20.71 -1.62 -0.03
C LEU A 373 -20.50 -2.79 -1.01
N PHE A 374 -20.81 -4.01 -0.57
CA PHE A 374 -20.71 -5.21 -1.38
C PHE A 374 -21.78 -5.24 -2.47
N ASP A 375 -23.00 -4.81 -2.17
CA ASP A 375 -24.08 -4.68 -3.15
C ASP A 375 -23.68 -3.71 -4.27
N ASN A 376 -23.13 -2.54 -3.93
CA ASN A 376 -22.63 -1.58 -4.92
C ASN A 376 -21.55 -2.21 -5.83
N GLN A 377 -20.61 -2.94 -5.24
CA GLN A 377 -19.54 -3.62 -5.98
C GLN A 377 -20.09 -4.74 -6.88
N ILE A 378 -21.03 -5.54 -6.40
CA ILE A 378 -21.69 -6.60 -7.18
C ILE A 378 -22.46 -5.99 -8.35
N ILE A 379 -23.25 -4.94 -8.11
CA ILE A 379 -23.99 -4.23 -9.15
C ILE A 379 -23.02 -3.70 -10.21
N LYS A 380 -21.93 -3.04 -9.80
CA LYS A 380 -20.92 -2.52 -10.73
C LYS A 380 -20.30 -3.62 -11.57
N ASN A 381 -19.93 -4.74 -10.96
CA ASN A 381 -19.33 -5.88 -11.66
C ASN A 381 -20.31 -6.54 -12.62
N LYS A 382 -21.58 -6.72 -12.22
CA LYS A 382 -22.64 -7.24 -13.09
C LYS A 382 -22.87 -6.35 -14.31
N LEU A 383 -22.80 -5.02 -14.15
CA LEU A 383 -22.89 -4.09 -15.28
C LEU A 383 -21.75 -4.23 -16.31
N LEU A 384 -20.68 -4.95 -15.97
CA LEU A 384 -19.58 -5.27 -16.89
C LEU A 384 -19.76 -6.62 -17.59
N GLU A 385 -20.67 -7.48 -17.13
CA GLU A 385 -20.96 -8.75 -17.81
C GLU A 385 -21.42 -8.50 -19.25
N ASN A 386 -20.94 -9.34 -20.16
CA ASN A 386 -21.07 -9.24 -21.61
C ASN A 386 -20.42 -8.01 -22.27
N LYS A 387 -19.72 -7.16 -21.51
CA LYS A 387 -18.93 -6.04 -22.05
C LYS A 387 -17.47 -6.45 -22.25
N THR A 388 -16.83 -5.80 -23.21
CA THR A 388 -15.39 -5.90 -23.40
C THR A 388 -14.69 -4.77 -22.65
N ILE A 389 -13.71 -5.12 -21.82
CA ILE A 389 -12.93 -4.16 -21.03
C ILE A 389 -11.43 -4.33 -21.26
N ASN A 390 -10.66 -3.28 -20.95
CA ASN A 390 -9.21 -3.30 -21.04
C ASN A 390 -8.57 -3.83 -19.75
N VAL A 391 -7.78 -4.89 -19.86
CA VAL A 391 -7.13 -5.58 -18.74
C VAL A 391 -5.62 -5.50 -18.91
N LEU A 392 -4.91 -4.95 -17.92
CA LEU A 392 -3.46 -5.06 -17.85
C LEU A 392 -3.12 -6.43 -17.26
N VAL A 393 -2.48 -7.29 -18.05
CA VAL A 393 -2.15 -8.66 -17.65
C VAL A 393 -0.87 -8.66 -16.83
N GLU A 394 -0.91 -9.24 -15.63
CA GLU A 394 0.21 -9.20 -14.69
C GLU A 394 0.99 -10.50 -14.63
N ASN A 395 0.30 -11.64 -14.56
CA ASN A 395 0.94 -12.95 -14.44
C ASN A 395 -0.01 -14.09 -14.81
N GLN A 396 0.57 -15.25 -15.05
CA GLN A 396 -0.18 -16.51 -15.08
C GLN A 396 -0.57 -16.92 -13.66
N LYS A 397 -1.74 -17.55 -13.49
CA LYS A 397 -2.13 -18.15 -12.21
C LYS A 397 -1.15 -19.26 -11.80
N ALA A 398 -0.96 -19.45 -10.50
CA ALA A 398 -0.08 -20.50 -9.96
C ALA A 398 -0.51 -21.92 -10.36
N ASP A 399 -1.81 -22.15 -10.52
CA ASP A 399 -2.40 -23.42 -10.98
C ASP A 399 -2.34 -23.58 -12.51
N LYS A 400 -1.78 -22.61 -13.24
CA LYS A 400 -1.65 -22.56 -14.71
C LYS A 400 -2.98 -22.64 -15.48
N THR A 401 -4.12 -22.45 -14.81
CA THR A 401 -5.46 -22.56 -15.43
C THR A 401 -5.93 -21.29 -16.17
N GLY A 402 -5.13 -20.22 -16.16
CA GLY A 402 -5.47 -18.97 -16.81
C GLY A 402 -4.56 -17.83 -16.41
N PHE A 403 -4.93 -16.63 -16.82
CA PHE A 403 -4.17 -15.41 -16.60
C PHE A 403 -4.89 -14.47 -15.65
N PHE A 404 -4.09 -13.71 -14.90
CA PHE A 404 -4.54 -12.70 -13.98
C PHE A 404 -4.12 -11.32 -14.50
N GLY A 405 -5.07 -10.38 -14.44
CA GLY A 405 -4.80 -8.98 -14.68
C GLY A 405 -5.76 -8.10 -13.90
N ARG A 406 -5.64 -6.79 -14.09
CA ARG A 406 -6.51 -5.81 -13.44
C ARG A 406 -7.20 -4.88 -14.45
N SER A 407 -8.46 -4.58 -14.20
CA SER A 407 -9.22 -3.59 -14.95
C SER A 407 -8.71 -2.16 -14.70
N GLU A 408 -9.25 -1.19 -15.42
CA GLU A 408 -9.00 0.24 -15.16
C GLU A 408 -9.42 0.66 -13.74
N TYR A 409 -10.33 -0.07 -13.09
CA TYR A 409 -10.80 0.19 -11.73
C TYR A 409 -10.14 -0.68 -10.66
N MET A 410 -8.95 -1.27 -10.91
CA MET A 410 -8.27 -2.20 -9.97
C MET A 410 -9.02 -3.52 -9.71
N THR A 411 -10.14 -3.78 -10.37
CA THR A 411 -10.88 -5.04 -10.21
C THR A 411 -10.06 -6.20 -10.80
N PRO A 412 -9.81 -7.27 -10.03
CA PRO A 412 -9.25 -8.52 -10.52
C PRO A 412 -10.02 -9.08 -11.72
N VAL A 413 -9.29 -9.48 -12.76
CA VAL A 413 -9.84 -10.19 -13.92
C VAL A 413 -9.09 -11.49 -14.15
N ILE A 414 -9.82 -12.60 -14.21
CA ILE A 414 -9.31 -13.92 -14.56
C ILE A 414 -9.86 -14.29 -15.93
N PHE A 415 -8.99 -14.65 -16.86
CA PHE A 415 -9.41 -14.93 -18.23
C PHE A 415 -8.47 -15.93 -18.92
N ASN A 416 -8.91 -16.49 -20.04
CA ASN A 416 -8.03 -17.28 -20.91
C ASN A 416 -7.08 -16.34 -21.68
N GLY A 417 -5.82 -16.69 -21.77
CA GLY A 417 -4.79 -15.86 -22.39
C GLY A 417 -3.53 -16.66 -22.63
N THR A 418 -2.45 -15.96 -22.95
CA THR A 418 -1.14 -16.55 -23.23
C THR A 418 -0.02 -15.85 -22.45
N GLU A 419 1.13 -16.49 -22.30
CA GLU A 419 2.29 -15.87 -21.62
C GLU A 419 2.76 -14.59 -22.32
N GLN A 420 2.55 -14.49 -23.63
CA GLN A 420 2.87 -13.30 -24.42
C GLN A 420 2.01 -12.08 -24.06
N ASP A 421 0.90 -12.28 -23.34
CA ASP A 421 0.01 -11.20 -22.92
C ASP A 421 0.51 -10.48 -21.67
N ILE A 422 1.40 -11.09 -20.88
CA ILE A 422 1.94 -10.49 -19.65
C ILE A 422 2.61 -9.15 -19.96
N GLY A 423 2.19 -8.10 -19.25
CA GLY A 423 2.65 -6.73 -19.49
C GLY A 423 1.95 -6.00 -20.64
N LYS A 424 0.97 -6.62 -21.31
CA LYS A 424 0.13 -5.97 -22.32
C LYS A 424 -1.24 -5.61 -21.75
N ILE A 425 -1.89 -4.64 -22.39
CA ILE A 425 -3.30 -4.34 -22.17
C ILE A 425 -4.08 -5.15 -23.21
N VAL A 426 -4.91 -6.08 -22.75
CA VAL A 426 -5.72 -6.98 -23.59
C VAL A 426 -7.19 -6.63 -23.41
N SER A 427 -7.94 -6.68 -24.50
CA SER A 427 -9.40 -6.56 -24.48
C SER A 427 -10.01 -7.91 -24.07
N VAL A 428 -10.77 -7.92 -22.98
CA VAL A 428 -11.38 -9.13 -22.40
C VAL A 428 -12.88 -8.95 -22.36
N LYS A 429 -13.63 -9.87 -22.96
CA LYS A 429 -15.09 -9.94 -22.83
C LYS A 429 -15.42 -10.60 -21.51
N ILE A 430 -16.08 -9.88 -20.61
CA ILE A 430 -16.49 -10.42 -19.32
C ILE A 430 -17.71 -11.33 -19.52
N ILE A 431 -17.64 -12.55 -19.01
CA ILE A 431 -18.70 -13.56 -19.13
C ILE A 431 -19.54 -13.59 -17.86
N LYS A 432 -18.87 -13.52 -16.72
CA LYS A 432 -19.51 -13.53 -15.40
C LYS A 432 -18.66 -12.78 -14.40
N SER A 433 -19.27 -12.44 -13.29
CA SER A 433 -18.60 -11.81 -12.17
C SER A 433 -19.01 -12.45 -10.85
N ASN A 434 -18.15 -12.29 -9.85
CA ASN A 434 -18.57 -12.37 -8.46
C ASN A 434 -18.31 -11.02 -7.79
N GLN A 435 -18.47 -10.96 -6.46
CA GLN A 435 -18.21 -9.74 -5.71
C GLN A 435 -16.83 -9.13 -5.98
N ASN A 436 -15.77 -9.94 -6.03
CA ASN A 436 -14.38 -9.46 -6.01
C ASN A 436 -13.62 -9.66 -7.32
N THR A 437 -14.18 -10.37 -8.29
CA THR A 437 -13.44 -10.82 -9.47
C THR A 437 -14.36 -10.90 -10.68
N LEU A 438 -13.84 -10.42 -11.81
CA LEU A 438 -14.45 -10.60 -13.13
C LEU A 438 -13.83 -11.82 -13.80
N PHE A 439 -14.63 -12.57 -14.54
CA PHE A 439 -14.20 -13.72 -15.32
C PHE A 439 -14.60 -13.52 -16.77
N GLY A 440 -13.67 -13.74 -17.68
CA GLY A 440 -13.91 -13.47 -19.09
C GLY A 440 -13.01 -14.24 -20.02
N GLU A 441 -13.10 -13.86 -21.29
CA GLU A 441 -12.27 -14.41 -22.35
C GLU A 441 -11.56 -13.31 -23.14
N ALA A 442 -10.29 -13.53 -23.49
CA ALA A 442 -9.56 -12.62 -24.36
C ALA A 442 -10.23 -12.55 -25.73
N VAL A 443 -10.50 -11.33 -26.20
CA VAL A 443 -10.99 -11.11 -27.55
C VAL A 443 -9.79 -11.24 -28.48
N MET A 444 -9.73 -12.32 -29.27
CA MET A 444 -8.70 -12.44 -30.30
C MET A 444 -8.87 -11.29 -31.28
N SER A 445 -7.86 -10.43 -31.41
CA SER A 445 -7.78 -9.51 -32.55
C SER A 445 -7.71 -10.39 -33.79
N VAL A 446 -8.79 -10.40 -34.58
CA VAL A 446 -8.78 -10.95 -35.93
C VAL A 446 -7.69 -10.19 -36.64
N ASN A 447 -6.53 -10.82 -36.83
CA ASN A 447 -5.50 -10.30 -37.72
C ASN A 447 -6.21 -10.01 -39.04
N GLN A 448 -6.32 -8.73 -39.41
CA GLN A 448 -6.54 -8.36 -40.79
C GLN A 448 -5.39 -9.02 -41.55
N LYS A 449 -5.67 -10.17 -42.17
CA LYS A 449 -4.85 -10.70 -43.24
C LYS A 449 -4.80 -9.59 -44.27
N VAL A 450 -3.68 -8.90 -44.34
CA VAL A 450 -3.35 -8.07 -45.50
C VAL A 450 -3.27 -9.06 -46.65
N ALA A 451 -4.24 -8.97 -47.55
CA ALA A 451 -4.31 -9.73 -48.79
C ALA A 451 -3.19 -9.29 -49.74
#